data_AF-A0AA45WV42-F1
#
_entry.id   AF-A0AA45WV42-F1
#
_cell.length_a   1.000
_cell.length_b   1.000
_cell.length_c   1.000
_cell.angle_alpha   90.00
_cell.angle_beta   90.00
_cell.angle_gamma   90.00
#
_symmetry.space_group_name_H-M   'P 1'
#
loop_
_entity.id
_entity.type
_entity.pdbx_description
1 polymer ?
#
loop_
_entity_poly.entity_id
_entity_poly.type
_entity_poly.pdbx_seq_one_letter_code
_entity_poly.pdbx_strand_id
1 'polypeptide(L)'
;MYHSETPREQRFTAVESQQPADQLTTKVEEAHRNLKGMIRILEKMVELKDPYTAGHQQNVAAMAVAIGRKMGLASDQLESIELAGAIHDIGKIGIPTDILCKPGRLSDIEMTLVQEHAAHGFSLLQGVSFTWPLAEIVHQHHERVNGSGYPRGLEGDDMLVESKIVAVADVFDAMASHRPYRPALGEKAALEELRKNKGILYDTQVVNALEAVLGEVQPVENKQTERNEGLFRFCLESI
;
A
#
# COMPACT_ATOMS: atom_id res chain seq x y z
N MET A 1 44.06 -71.91 -17.46
CA MET A 1 43.93 -70.50 -17.86
C MET A 1 42.54 -70.31 -18.42
N TYR A 2 41.66 -69.61 -17.70
CA TYR A 2 40.64 -68.70 -18.22
C TYR A 2 39.95 -68.10 -16.97
N HIS A 3 40.23 -66.82 -16.72
CA HIS A 3 39.64 -66.03 -15.65
C HIS A 3 38.18 -65.71 -15.99
N SER A 4 37.26 -66.06 -15.09
CA SER A 4 35.89 -65.54 -15.11
C SER A 4 35.76 -64.47 -14.02
N GLU A 5 36.12 -63.23 -14.34
CA GLU A 5 35.74 -62.07 -13.55
C GLU A 5 34.41 -61.53 -14.11
N THR A 6 33.37 -61.56 -13.30
CA THR A 6 32.11 -60.88 -13.57
C THR A 6 32.29 -59.38 -13.34
N PRO A 7 31.74 -58.50 -14.21
CA PRO A 7 31.83 -57.06 -14.00
C PRO A 7 31.05 -56.64 -12.75
N ARG A 8 31.72 -55.95 -11.82
CA ARG A 8 31.08 -55.20 -10.73
C ARG A 8 30.11 -54.19 -11.32
N GLU A 9 28.82 -54.34 -11.04
CA GLU A 9 27.82 -53.29 -11.21
C GLU A 9 28.25 -52.08 -10.37
N GLN A 10 28.70 -51.02 -11.03
CA GLN A 10 28.79 -49.70 -10.42
C GLN A 10 27.36 -49.18 -10.24
N ARG A 11 26.82 -49.35 -9.02
CA ARG A 11 25.66 -48.57 -8.56
C ARG A 11 26.04 -47.10 -8.60
N PHE A 12 25.68 -46.41 -9.67
CA PHE A 12 25.62 -44.96 -9.73
C PHE A 12 24.61 -44.50 -8.68
N THR A 13 25.11 -43.90 -7.60
CA THR A 13 24.30 -43.26 -6.57
C THR A 13 23.71 -41.97 -7.13
N ALA A 14 22.44 -42.00 -7.53
CA ALA A 14 21.66 -40.81 -7.86
C ALA A 14 21.24 -40.05 -6.57
N VAL A 15 22.21 -39.60 -5.77
CA VAL A 15 21.97 -38.91 -4.49
C VAL A 15 22.50 -37.46 -4.48
N GLU A 16 23.31 -37.04 -5.46
CA GLU A 16 24.01 -35.74 -5.38
C GLU A 16 23.43 -34.58 -6.20
N SER A 17 22.31 -34.74 -6.92
CA SER A 17 21.84 -33.69 -7.85
C SER A 17 20.74 -32.75 -7.33
N GLN A 18 20.23 -32.90 -6.10
CA GLN A 18 19.13 -32.07 -5.56
C GLN A 18 19.55 -31.02 -4.52
N GLN A 19 20.74 -31.12 -3.91
CA GLN A 19 21.14 -30.25 -2.79
C GLN A 19 21.37 -28.76 -3.11
N PRO A 20 21.91 -28.35 -4.28
CA PRO A 20 22.17 -26.93 -4.54
C PRO A 20 20.89 -26.12 -4.79
N ALA A 21 19.89 -26.71 -5.45
CA ALA A 21 18.64 -26.04 -5.77
C ALA A 21 17.79 -25.79 -4.52
N ASP A 22 17.68 -26.78 -3.63
CA ASP A 22 16.96 -26.62 -2.36
C ASP A 22 17.60 -25.58 -1.43
N GLN A 23 18.94 -25.53 -1.40
CA GLN A 23 19.66 -24.49 -0.66
C GLN A 23 19.46 -23.09 -1.24
N LEU A 24 19.40 -22.97 -2.56
CA LEU A 24 19.14 -21.70 -3.24
C LEU A 24 17.72 -21.21 -2.97
N THR A 25 16.72 -22.07 -3.10
CA THR A 25 15.32 -21.79 -2.78
C THR A 25 15.17 -21.34 -1.33
N THR A 26 15.79 -22.06 -0.39
CA THR A 26 15.76 -21.71 1.04
C THR A 26 16.34 -20.31 1.29
N LYS A 27 17.47 -19.97 0.65
CA LYS A 27 18.10 -18.65 0.76
C LYS A 27 17.25 -17.53 0.17
N VAL A 28 16.58 -17.78 -0.97
CA VAL A 28 15.67 -16.81 -1.59
C VAL A 28 14.47 -16.55 -0.68
N GLU A 29 13.87 -17.61 -0.12
CA GLU A 29 12.77 -17.46 0.84
C GLU A 29 13.20 -16.72 2.11
N GLU A 30 14.41 -16.98 2.61
CA GLU A 30 14.96 -16.27 3.76
C GLU A 30 15.18 -14.79 3.45
N ALA A 31 15.73 -14.45 2.28
CA ALA A 31 15.85 -13.07 1.83
C ALA A 31 14.49 -12.37 1.72
N HIS A 32 13.48 -13.04 1.16
CA HIS A 32 12.11 -12.53 1.09
C HIS A 32 11.50 -12.31 2.49
N ARG A 33 11.71 -13.25 3.43
CA ARG A 33 11.24 -13.09 4.82
C ARG A 33 11.92 -11.91 5.51
N ASN A 34 13.23 -11.75 5.33
CA ASN A 34 14.00 -10.65 5.91
C ASN A 34 13.55 -9.30 5.33
N LEU A 35 13.32 -9.23 4.01
CA LEU A 35 12.78 -8.03 3.36
C LEU A 35 11.41 -7.65 3.93
N LYS A 36 10.48 -8.61 4.05
CA LYS A 36 9.17 -8.37 4.68
C LYS A 36 9.32 -7.95 6.14
N GLY A 37 10.28 -8.51 6.87
CA GLY A 37 10.62 -8.09 8.24
C GLY A 37 11.09 -6.64 8.31
N MET A 38 11.95 -6.21 7.38
CA MET A 38 12.42 -4.82 7.29
C MET A 38 11.29 -3.85 6.95
N ILE A 39 10.42 -4.20 6.00
CA ILE A 39 9.25 -3.37 5.64
C ILE A 39 8.34 -3.16 6.87
N ARG A 40 8.06 -4.23 7.62
CA ARG A 40 7.29 -4.13 8.88
C ARG A 40 7.94 -3.25 9.95
N ILE A 41 9.26 -3.15 9.96
CA ILE A 41 9.98 -2.24 10.86
C ILE A 41 9.78 -0.79 10.39
N LEU A 42 9.84 -0.53 9.08
CA LEU A 42 9.59 0.79 8.51
C LEU A 42 8.15 1.25 8.75
N GLU A 43 7.15 0.38 8.52
CA GLU A 43 5.74 0.61 8.86
C GLU A 43 5.61 1.11 10.32
N LYS A 44 6.16 0.34 11.27
CA LYS A 44 6.10 0.70 12.70
C LYS A 44 6.83 2.00 13.02
N MET A 45 7.91 2.32 12.31
CA MET A 45 8.62 3.59 12.51
C MET A 45 7.75 4.78 12.12
N VAL A 46 7.00 4.67 11.01
CA VAL A 46 6.02 5.67 10.60
C VAL A 46 4.90 5.78 11.62
N GLU A 47 4.36 4.65 12.10
CA GLU A 47 3.32 4.64 13.14
C GLU A 47 3.78 5.29 14.47
N LEU A 48 5.03 5.10 14.86
CA LEU A 48 5.59 5.77 16.05
C LEU A 48 5.73 7.28 15.86
N LYS A 49 5.98 7.72 14.61
CA LYS A 49 6.13 9.13 14.24
C LYS A 49 4.76 9.81 14.11
N ASP A 50 3.79 9.11 13.55
CA ASP A 50 2.41 9.49 13.34
C ASP A 50 1.47 8.44 13.95
N PRO A 51 1.13 8.56 15.24
CA PRO A 51 0.24 7.61 15.92
C PRO A 51 -1.14 7.45 15.26
N TYR A 52 -1.54 8.37 14.36
CA TYR A 52 -2.79 8.26 13.61
C TYR A 52 -2.75 7.21 12.50
N THR A 53 -1.58 6.62 12.21
CA THR A 53 -1.39 5.61 11.16
C THR A 53 -1.29 4.17 11.67
N ALA A 54 -1.58 3.92 12.95
CA ALA A 54 -1.53 2.56 13.52
C ALA A 54 -2.41 1.57 12.73
N GLY A 55 -1.79 0.55 12.13
CA GLY A 55 -2.45 -0.45 11.29
C GLY A 55 -2.91 0.06 9.93
N HIS A 56 -2.88 1.37 9.69
CA HIS A 56 -3.35 2.02 8.46
C HIS A 56 -2.61 1.50 7.24
N GLN A 57 -1.27 1.50 7.29
CA GLN A 57 -0.45 1.09 6.14
C GLN A 57 -0.72 -0.37 5.73
N GLN A 58 -0.97 -1.24 6.71
CA GLN A 58 -1.30 -2.66 6.47
C GLN A 58 -2.69 -2.80 5.86
N ASN A 59 -3.67 -2.04 6.33
CA ASN A 59 -5.02 -2.05 5.77
C ASN A 59 -5.03 -1.51 4.34
N VAL A 60 -4.30 -0.41 4.08
CA VAL A 60 -4.15 0.16 2.74
C VAL A 60 -3.49 -0.84 1.80
N ALA A 61 -2.39 -1.47 2.20
CA ALA A 61 -1.73 -2.50 1.40
C ALA A 61 -2.68 -3.66 1.07
N ALA A 62 -3.39 -4.19 2.07
CA ALA A 62 -4.33 -5.29 1.88
C ALA A 62 -5.49 -4.92 0.94
N MET A 63 -6.08 -3.74 1.13
CA MET A 63 -7.16 -3.24 0.29
C MET A 63 -6.69 -2.99 -1.15
N ALA A 64 -5.53 -2.35 -1.31
CA ALA A 64 -4.94 -2.05 -2.60
C ALA A 64 -4.64 -3.34 -3.40
N VAL A 65 -4.13 -4.39 -2.75
CA VAL A 65 -3.95 -5.72 -3.36
C VAL A 65 -5.29 -6.34 -3.77
N ALA A 66 -6.33 -6.23 -2.93
CA ALA A 66 -7.65 -6.76 -3.25
C ALA A 66 -8.26 -6.07 -4.49
N ILE A 67 -8.16 -4.73 -4.56
CA ILE A 67 -8.57 -3.93 -5.72
C ILE A 67 -7.78 -4.36 -6.96
N GLY A 68 -6.45 -4.41 -6.87
CA GLY A 68 -5.58 -4.78 -7.99
C GLY A 68 -5.88 -6.19 -8.52
N ARG A 69 -6.14 -7.16 -7.63
CA ARG A 69 -6.57 -8.51 -8.02
C ARG A 69 -7.89 -8.48 -8.75
N LYS A 70 -8.85 -7.69 -8.27
CA LYS A 70 -10.17 -7.55 -8.90
C LYS A 70 -10.07 -6.94 -10.30
N MET A 71 -9.11 -6.06 -10.51
CA MET A 71 -8.79 -5.46 -11.81
C MET A 71 -7.95 -6.36 -12.74
N GLY A 72 -7.49 -7.52 -12.25
CA GLY A 72 -6.72 -8.49 -13.06
C GLY A 72 -5.25 -8.12 -13.26
N LEU A 73 -4.65 -7.36 -12.34
CA LEU A 73 -3.22 -7.03 -12.40
C LEU A 73 -2.33 -8.27 -12.25
N ALA A 74 -1.15 -8.23 -12.88
CA ALA A 74 -0.16 -9.30 -12.80
C ALA A 74 0.46 -9.40 -11.39
N SER A 75 1.04 -10.57 -11.07
CA SER A 75 1.66 -10.82 -9.74
C SER A 75 2.66 -9.73 -9.34
N ASP A 76 3.56 -9.37 -10.25
CA ASP A 76 4.60 -8.36 -9.99
C ASP A 76 4.01 -6.98 -9.70
N GLN A 77 2.88 -6.62 -10.34
CA GLN A 77 2.18 -5.37 -10.04
C GLN A 77 1.49 -5.44 -8.68
N LEU A 78 0.92 -6.58 -8.31
CA LEU A 78 0.33 -6.76 -6.98
C LEU A 78 1.38 -6.65 -5.88
N GLU A 79 2.58 -7.20 -6.08
CA GLU A 79 3.71 -7.05 -5.17
C GLU A 79 4.13 -5.57 -5.04
N SER A 80 4.16 -4.85 -6.16
CA SER A 80 4.48 -3.41 -6.18
C SER A 80 3.47 -2.59 -5.38
N ILE A 81 2.17 -2.90 -5.50
CA ILE A 81 1.09 -2.20 -4.80
C ILE A 81 1.05 -2.59 -3.31
N GLU A 82 1.30 -3.86 -2.98
CA GLU A 82 1.43 -4.32 -1.58
C GLU A 82 2.52 -3.52 -0.88
N LEU A 83 3.69 -3.43 -1.51
CA LEU A 83 4.83 -2.70 -0.96
C LEU A 83 4.54 -1.20 -0.90
N ALA A 84 4.00 -0.60 -1.96
CA ALA A 84 3.67 0.83 -1.98
C ALA A 84 2.64 1.19 -0.91
N GLY A 85 1.56 0.40 -0.76
CA GLY A 85 0.56 0.61 0.29
C GLY A 85 1.16 0.52 1.69
N ALA A 86 2.11 -0.39 1.90
CA ALA A 86 2.78 -0.55 3.18
C ALA A 86 3.72 0.61 3.55
N ILE A 87 4.21 1.39 2.58
CA ILE A 87 5.21 2.43 2.83
C ILE A 87 4.88 3.80 2.20
N HIS A 88 3.66 4.02 1.69
CA HIS A 88 3.27 5.27 1.02
C HIS A 88 3.56 6.51 1.88
N ASP A 89 3.32 6.39 3.18
CA ASP A 89 3.53 7.44 4.18
C ASP A 89 4.96 7.53 4.73
N ILE A 90 5.96 6.79 4.19
CA ILE A 90 7.32 6.76 4.76
C ILE A 90 7.97 8.14 4.86
N GLY A 91 7.62 9.06 3.96
CA GLY A 91 8.11 10.43 3.97
C GLY A 91 7.64 11.27 5.16
N LYS A 92 6.63 10.83 5.92
CA LYS A 92 6.19 11.50 7.16
C LYS A 92 7.28 11.57 8.22
N ILE A 93 8.33 10.73 8.12
CA ILE A 93 9.55 10.85 8.93
C ILE A 93 10.18 12.24 8.88
N GLY A 94 10.09 12.92 7.72
CA GLY A 94 10.62 14.27 7.51
C GLY A 94 9.73 15.38 8.07
N ILE A 95 8.52 15.06 8.54
CA ILE A 95 7.54 16.06 9.00
C ILE A 95 7.64 16.23 10.53
N PRO A 96 7.58 17.47 11.06
CA PRO A 96 7.54 17.71 12.51
C PRO A 96 6.35 17.00 13.17
N THR A 97 6.62 16.28 14.27
CA THR A 97 5.58 15.53 15.01
C THR A 97 4.51 16.47 15.57
N ASP A 98 4.87 17.68 15.98
CA ASP A 98 3.90 18.67 16.49
C ASP A 98 2.87 19.09 15.43
N ILE A 99 3.20 18.97 14.14
CA ILE A 99 2.27 19.23 13.03
C ILE A 99 1.40 17.99 12.78
N LEU A 100 2.01 16.81 12.65
CA LEU A 100 1.29 15.55 12.42
C LEU A 100 0.30 15.25 13.56
N CYS A 101 0.69 15.55 14.80
CA CYS A 101 -0.11 15.29 15.98
C CYS A 101 -1.01 16.45 16.41
N LYS A 102 -1.07 17.53 15.64
CA LYS A 102 -1.82 18.73 16.00
C LYS A 102 -3.32 18.41 16.10
N PRO A 103 -3.98 18.70 17.24
CA PRO A 103 -5.43 18.54 17.34
C PRO A 103 -6.14 19.63 16.54
N GLY A 104 -7.14 19.23 15.75
CA GLY A 104 -7.94 20.15 14.94
C GLY A 104 -7.31 20.46 13.60
N ARG A 105 -7.82 21.49 12.91
CA ARG A 105 -7.45 21.77 11.52
C ARG A 105 -6.06 22.36 11.42
N LEU A 106 -5.29 21.87 10.45
CA LEU A 106 -4.03 22.47 10.05
C LEU A 106 -4.30 23.79 9.32
N SER A 107 -3.42 24.76 9.51
CA SER A 107 -3.34 25.93 8.65
C SER A 107 -2.85 25.55 7.25
N ASP A 108 -3.08 26.40 6.25
CA ASP A 108 -2.65 26.13 4.88
C ASP A 108 -1.13 25.88 4.79
N ILE A 109 -0.33 26.60 5.58
CA ILE A 109 1.13 26.42 5.64
C ILE A 109 1.51 25.07 6.25
N GLU A 110 0.85 24.68 7.34
CA GLU A 110 1.05 23.36 7.96
C GLU A 110 0.63 22.24 7.03
N MET A 111 -0.44 22.44 6.26
CA MET A 111 -0.88 21.51 5.23
C MET A 111 0.17 21.31 4.16
N THR A 112 0.73 22.40 3.61
CA THR A 112 1.79 22.32 2.61
C THR A 112 2.99 21.54 3.14
N LEU A 113 3.35 21.72 4.42
CA LEU A 113 4.41 20.92 5.03
C LEU A 113 4.07 19.44 5.10
N VAL A 114 2.83 19.06 5.43
CA VAL A 114 2.42 17.65 5.44
C VAL A 114 2.45 17.05 4.03
N GLN A 115 2.04 17.81 3.01
CA GLN A 115 2.05 17.36 1.61
C GLN A 115 3.44 16.99 1.09
N GLU A 116 4.50 17.59 1.63
CA GLU A 116 5.90 17.26 1.29
C GLU A 116 6.27 15.79 1.58
N HIS A 117 5.49 15.06 2.39
CA HIS A 117 5.77 13.65 2.68
C HIS A 117 5.81 12.80 1.39
N ALA A 118 5.01 13.12 0.37
CA ALA A 118 5.05 12.40 -0.90
C ALA A 118 6.42 12.57 -1.60
N ALA A 119 6.95 13.80 -1.63
CA ALA A 119 8.25 14.11 -2.21
C ALA A 119 9.43 13.56 -1.38
N HIS A 120 9.31 13.59 -0.05
CA HIS A 120 10.25 12.94 0.85
C HIS A 120 10.29 11.42 0.64
N GLY A 121 9.12 10.78 0.53
CA GLY A 121 8.99 9.35 0.26
C GLY A 121 9.64 8.96 -1.06
N PHE A 122 9.37 9.72 -2.14
CA PHE A 122 10.05 9.55 -3.42
C PHE A 122 11.58 9.66 -3.28
N SER A 123 12.07 10.69 -2.60
CA SER A 123 13.51 10.94 -2.42
C SER A 123 14.22 9.83 -1.63
N LEU A 124 13.54 9.21 -0.66
CA LEU A 124 14.05 8.08 0.09
C LEU A 124 14.13 6.80 -0.76
N LEU A 125 13.15 6.59 -1.64
CA LEU A 125 12.98 5.35 -2.39
C LEU A 125 13.69 5.34 -3.76
N GLN A 126 13.91 6.50 -4.39
CA GLN A 126 14.51 6.60 -5.73
C GLN A 126 15.91 5.98 -5.85
N GLY A 127 16.62 5.86 -4.73
CA GLY A 127 17.96 5.26 -4.68
C GLY A 127 17.98 3.73 -4.67
N VAL A 128 16.81 3.09 -4.56
CA VAL A 128 16.69 1.63 -4.49
C VAL A 128 16.17 1.09 -5.83
N SER A 129 16.91 0.15 -6.41
CA SER A 129 16.53 -0.49 -7.67
C SER A 129 15.49 -1.59 -7.44
N PHE A 130 14.22 -1.21 -7.45
CA PHE A 130 13.10 -2.15 -7.58
C PHE A 130 12.80 -2.42 -9.06
N THR A 131 12.24 -3.58 -9.36
CA THR A 131 11.77 -3.96 -10.72
C THR A 131 10.54 -3.16 -11.16
N TRP A 132 9.80 -2.61 -10.21
CA TRP A 132 8.64 -1.74 -10.39
C TRP A 132 8.97 -0.31 -9.94
N PRO A 133 8.26 0.71 -10.44
CA PRO A 133 8.54 2.12 -10.15
C PRO A 133 8.05 2.53 -8.75
N LEU A 134 8.50 1.84 -7.69
CA LEU A 134 8.00 2.02 -6.31
C LEU A 134 8.03 3.46 -5.82
N ALA A 135 9.15 4.16 -6.03
CA ALA A 135 9.31 5.55 -5.63
C ALA A 135 8.25 6.43 -6.29
N GLU A 136 7.99 6.19 -7.57
CA GLU A 136 7.00 6.92 -8.36
C GLU A 136 5.58 6.60 -7.89
N ILE A 137 5.30 5.34 -7.52
CA ILE A 137 4.00 4.96 -6.98
C ILE A 137 3.69 5.77 -5.71
N VAL A 138 4.67 5.81 -4.79
CA VAL A 138 4.62 6.58 -3.55
C VAL A 138 4.60 8.09 -3.81
N HIS A 139 5.23 8.59 -4.87
CA HIS A 139 5.18 10.02 -5.17
C HIS A 139 3.79 10.48 -5.57
N GLN A 140 3.04 9.62 -6.26
CA GLN A 140 1.76 9.96 -6.90
C GLN A 140 0.51 9.59 -6.08
N HIS A 141 0.64 8.98 -4.90
CA HIS A 141 -0.52 8.43 -4.19
C HIS A 141 -1.54 9.49 -3.72
N HIS A 142 -1.16 10.78 -3.67
CA HIS A 142 -2.08 11.90 -3.45
C HIS A 142 -2.43 12.69 -4.70
N GLU A 143 -1.99 12.25 -5.88
CA GLU A 143 -2.47 12.78 -7.15
C GLU A 143 -3.96 12.44 -7.31
N ARG A 144 -4.65 13.26 -8.10
CA ARG A 144 -6.09 13.14 -8.36
C ARG A 144 -6.31 13.19 -9.86
N VAL A 145 -7.26 12.41 -10.37
CA VAL A 145 -7.46 12.21 -11.80
C VAL A 145 -7.68 13.52 -12.58
N ASN A 146 -8.25 14.54 -11.95
CA ASN A 146 -8.46 15.88 -12.50
C ASN A 146 -7.27 16.85 -12.36
N GLY A 147 -6.10 16.41 -11.91
CA GLY A 147 -4.92 17.26 -11.72
C GLY A 147 -4.95 18.12 -10.46
N SER A 148 -5.98 18.05 -9.62
CA SER A 148 -6.05 18.84 -8.39
C SER A 148 -5.25 18.24 -7.22
N GLY A 149 -4.56 17.13 -7.45
CA GLY A 149 -3.75 16.44 -6.46
C GLY A 149 -2.35 17.06 -6.32
N TYR A 150 -1.51 16.38 -5.55
CA TYR A 150 -0.15 16.81 -5.27
C TYR A 150 0.78 15.58 -5.30
N PRO A 151 2.11 15.76 -5.47
CA PRO A 151 2.84 17.04 -5.52
C PRO A 151 3.03 17.65 -6.92
N ARG A 152 2.69 16.97 -8.01
CA ARG A 152 2.95 17.44 -9.38
C ARG A 152 1.68 17.83 -10.15
N GLY A 153 0.49 17.49 -9.64
CA GLY A 153 -0.78 17.82 -10.28
C GLY A 153 -0.97 17.04 -11.58
N LEU A 154 -0.65 15.74 -11.54
CA LEU A 154 -0.78 14.84 -12.70
C LEU A 154 -2.25 14.60 -13.03
N GLU A 155 -2.56 14.44 -14.31
CA GLU A 155 -3.91 14.19 -14.79
C GLU A 155 -4.05 12.77 -15.36
N GLY A 156 -5.19 12.13 -15.09
CA GLY A 156 -5.65 10.93 -15.78
C GLY A 156 -4.58 9.89 -16.09
N ASP A 157 -4.15 9.86 -17.34
CA ASP A 157 -3.26 8.83 -17.90
C ASP A 157 -1.77 9.05 -17.57
N ASP A 158 -1.40 10.23 -17.03
CA ASP A 158 -0.04 10.50 -16.55
C ASP A 158 0.24 9.83 -15.18
N MET A 159 -0.81 9.35 -14.51
CA MET A 159 -0.72 8.63 -13.24
C MET A 159 -0.57 7.12 -13.46
N LEU A 160 0.28 6.49 -12.66
CA LEU A 160 0.40 5.04 -12.58
C LEU A 160 -0.91 4.41 -12.06
N VAL A 161 -1.30 3.27 -12.63
CA VAL A 161 -2.50 2.55 -12.18
C VAL A 161 -2.33 2.09 -10.73
N GLU A 162 -1.12 1.69 -10.35
CA GLU A 162 -0.73 1.34 -8.99
C GLU A 162 -0.98 2.51 -8.02
N SER A 163 -0.63 3.74 -8.40
CA SER A 163 -0.87 4.94 -7.58
C SER A 163 -2.35 5.26 -7.45
N LYS A 164 -3.11 5.14 -8.54
CA LYS A 164 -4.58 5.31 -8.50
C LYS A 164 -5.22 4.32 -7.53
N ILE A 165 -4.73 3.08 -7.50
CA ILE A 165 -5.20 2.03 -6.57
C ILE A 165 -4.84 2.39 -5.13
N VAL A 166 -3.59 2.75 -4.84
CA VAL A 166 -3.16 3.13 -3.49
C VAL A 166 -3.95 4.35 -3.00
N ALA A 167 -4.15 5.37 -3.83
CA ALA A 167 -4.92 6.57 -3.50
C ALA A 167 -6.36 6.25 -3.05
N VAL A 168 -7.04 5.34 -3.75
CA VAL A 168 -8.41 4.94 -3.41
C VAL A 168 -8.44 4.08 -2.13
N ALA A 169 -7.49 3.17 -1.98
CA ALA A 169 -7.37 2.32 -0.79
C ALA A 169 -7.08 3.15 0.48
N ASP A 170 -6.21 4.15 0.35
CA ASP A 170 -5.83 5.09 1.41
C ASP A 170 -7.02 5.92 1.88
N VAL A 171 -7.72 6.60 0.96
CA VAL A 171 -8.94 7.36 1.27
C VAL A 171 -10.00 6.48 1.93
N PHE A 172 -10.19 5.25 1.42
CA PHE A 172 -11.16 4.33 2.00
C PHE A 172 -10.82 4.00 3.45
N ASP A 173 -9.60 3.51 3.73
CA ASP A 173 -9.21 3.10 5.08
C ASP A 173 -9.19 4.30 6.04
N ALA A 174 -8.69 5.45 5.60
CA ALA A 174 -8.61 6.64 6.42
C ALA A 174 -9.99 7.22 6.82
N MET A 175 -11.04 6.93 6.06
CA MET A 175 -12.43 7.27 6.41
C MET A 175 -13.14 6.15 7.18
N ALA A 176 -12.87 4.89 6.82
CA ALA A 176 -13.58 3.72 7.36
C ALA A 176 -13.02 3.23 8.70
N SER A 177 -11.74 3.44 8.97
CA SER A 177 -11.05 2.91 10.15
C SER A 177 -11.04 3.88 11.33
N HIS A 178 -11.12 3.33 12.54
CA HIS A 178 -10.95 4.10 13.76
C HIS A 178 -9.49 4.51 13.92
N ARG A 179 -9.23 5.80 14.07
CA ARG A 179 -7.91 6.32 14.43
C ARG A 179 -7.95 6.89 15.85
N PRO A 180 -6.83 6.92 16.58
CA PRO A 180 -6.76 7.61 17.87
C PRO A 180 -7.38 9.01 17.76
N TYR A 181 -8.29 9.37 18.66
CA TYR A 181 -8.97 10.68 18.68
C TYR A 181 -9.88 11.01 17.47
N ARG A 182 -10.07 10.08 16.53
CA ARG A 182 -10.92 10.26 15.36
C ARG A 182 -11.83 9.04 15.15
N PRO A 183 -13.13 9.13 15.49
CA PRO A 183 -14.06 8.04 15.20
C PRO A 183 -14.15 7.82 13.68
N ALA A 184 -14.26 6.56 13.29
CA ALA A 184 -14.51 6.16 11.91
C ALA A 184 -15.82 6.80 11.43
N LEU A 185 -15.83 7.29 10.20
CA LEU A 185 -17.07 7.63 9.52
C LEU A 185 -17.80 6.35 9.05
N GLY A 186 -17.05 5.26 8.94
CA GLY A 186 -17.53 3.95 8.54
C GLY A 186 -17.45 3.74 7.03
N GLU A 187 -17.49 2.47 6.63
CA GLU A 187 -17.33 2.03 5.25
C GLU A 187 -18.36 2.67 4.30
N LYS A 188 -19.61 2.87 4.77
CA LYS A 188 -20.67 3.49 3.97
C LYS A 188 -20.30 4.93 3.56
N ALA A 189 -19.83 5.74 4.51
CA ALA A 189 -19.43 7.12 4.25
C ALA A 189 -18.19 7.20 3.36
N ALA A 190 -17.22 6.30 3.56
CA ALA A 190 -16.04 6.19 2.70
C ALA A 190 -16.43 5.87 1.24
N LEU A 191 -17.33 4.91 1.05
CA LEU A 191 -17.87 4.57 -0.26
C LEU A 191 -18.66 5.72 -0.91
N GLU A 192 -19.47 6.44 -0.14
CA GLU A 192 -20.22 7.59 -0.64
C GLU A 192 -19.30 8.71 -1.16
N GLU A 193 -18.20 9.00 -0.45
CA GLU A 193 -17.19 9.97 -0.89
C GLU A 193 -16.51 9.53 -2.19
N LEU A 194 -16.08 8.27 -2.26
CA LEU A 194 -15.45 7.71 -3.45
C LEU A 194 -16.41 7.69 -4.64
N ARG A 195 -17.69 7.35 -4.43
CA ARG A 195 -18.75 7.38 -5.46
C ARG A 195 -18.99 8.79 -5.98
N LYS A 196 -19.12 9.75 -5.06
CA LYS A 196 -19.41 11.15 -5.39
C LYS A 196 -18.33 11.78 -6.26
N ASN A 197 -17.07 11.42 -6.01
CA ASN A 197 -15.91 11.97 -6.72
C ASN A 197 -15.33 11.03 -7.78
N LYS A 198 -16.05 9.94 -8.13
CA LYS A 198 -15.63 8.98 -9.15
C LYS A 198 -15.53 9.65 -10.52
N GLY A 199 -14.41 9.44 -11.21
CA GLY A 199 -14.11 10.07 -12.50
C GLY A 199 -13.72 11.55 -12.41
N ILE A 200 -13.68 12.12 -11.20
CA ILE A 200 -13.24 13.49 -10.93
C ILE A 200 -11.92 13.43 -10.16
N LEU A 201 -11.96 12.94 -8.92
CA LEU A 201 -10.78 12.80 -8.08
C LEU A 201 -10.16 11.40 -8.21
N TYR A 202 -11.01 10.39 -8.38
CA TYR A 202 -10.62 8.98 -8.34
C TYR A 202 -10.91 8.28 -9.66
N ASP A 203 -10.06 7.34 -10.04
CA ASP A 203 -10.24 6.58 -11.27
C ASP A 203 -11.50 5.70 -11.20
N THR A 204 -12.32 5.77 -12.25
CA THR A 204 -13.60 5.06 -12.30
C THR A 204 -13.44 3.55 -12.18
N GLN A 205 -12.40 2.97 -12.81
CA GLN A 205 -12.19 1.53 -12.79
C GLN A 205 -11.75 1.05 -11.41
N VAL A 206 -10.91 1.84 -10.74
CA VAL A 206 -10.43 1.55 -9.38
C VAL A 206 -11.57 1.61 -8.36
N VAL A 207 -12.41 2.65 -8.40
CA VAL A 207 -13.56 2.75 -7.48
C VAL A 207 -14.54 1.60 -7.72
N ASN A 208 -14.87 1.28 -8.97
CA ASN A 208 -15.76 0.15 -9.29
C ASN A 208 -15.18 -1.19 -8.78
N ALA A 209 -13.86 -1.38 -8.86
CA ALA A 209 -13.20 -2.58 -8.36
C ALA A 209 -13.27 -2.66 -6.82
N LEU A 210 -13.04 -1.57 -6.10
CA LEU A 210 -13.24 -1.51 -4.65
C LEU A 210 -14.69 -1.88 -4.27
N GLU A 211 -15.68 -1.33 -4.95
CA GLU A 211 -17.09 -1.64 -4.70
C GLU A 211 -17.38 -3.14 -4.87
N ALA A 212 -16.80 -3.76 -5.88
CA ALA A 212 -16.98 -5.17 -6.14
C ALA A 212 -16.28 -6.05 -5.08
N VAL A 213 -15.09 -5.66 -4.60
CA VAL A 213 -14.40 -6.32 -3.49
C VAL A 213 -15.26 -6.27 -2.22
N LEU A 214 -15.81 -5.11 -1.89
CA LEU A 214 -16.66 -4.95 -0.69
C LEU A 214 -18.03 -5.62 -0.85
N GLY A 215 -18.55 -5.75 -2.06
CA GLY A 215 -19.77 -6.50 -2.33
C GLY A 215 -19.62 -8.02 -2.12
N GLU A 216 -18.42 -8.55 -2.30
CA GLU A 216 -18.06 -9.96 -2.08
C GLU A 216 -17.79 -10.26 -0.59
N VAL A 217 -17.34 -9.26 0.17
CA VAL A 217 -17.07 -9.34 1.62
C VAL A 217 -18.25 -8.72 2.35
N GLN A 218 -19.32 -9.46 2.62
CA GLN A 218 -20.41 -8.98 3.49
C GLN A 218 -20.05 -9.19 4.98
N PRO A 219 -19.96 -8.15 5.83
CA PRO A 219 -20.08 -8.30 7.27
C PRO A 219 -21.50 -7.93 7.73
N VAL A 220 -21.96 -8.65 8.74
CA VAL A 220 -23.26 -8.52 9.41
C VAL A 220 -23.48 -7.07 9.90
N GLU A 221 -24.63 -6.47 9.55
CA GLU A 221 -24.99 -5.11 9.97
C GLU A 221 -25.01 -4.95 11.49
N ASN A 222 -24.30 -3.93 12.00
CA ASN A 222 -24.60 -3.32 13.28
C ASN A 222 -24.91 -1.84 13.06
N LYS A 223 -26.11 -1.42 13.48
CA LYS A 223 -26.68 -0.09 13.23
C LYS A 223 -26.27 0.90 14.31
N GLN A 224 -25.46 1.90 13.97
CA GLN A 224 -25.39 3.26 14.57
C GLN A 224 -24.23 4.02 13.88
N THR A 225 -24.26 5.30 13.51
CA THR A 225 -25.03 6.49 13.93
C THR A 225 -24.97 7.57 12.83
N GLU A 226 -25.91 8.51 12.86
CA GLU A 226 -26.07 9.68 11.99
C GLU A 226 -25.03 10.82 12.19
N ARG A 227 -24.90 11.61 11.11
CA ARG A 227 -24.45 13.02 10.97
C ARG A 227 -23.04 13.41 11.43
N ASN A 228 -22.17 13.73 10.46
CA ASN A 228 -20.94 14.50 10.70
C ASN A 228 -20.41 15.23 9.44
N GLU A 229 -21.09 16.30 8.99
CA GLU A 229 -20.61 17.12 7.86
C GLU A 229 -19.28 17.87 8.16
N GLY A 230 -18.90 18.02 9.43
CA GLY A 230 -17.64 18.67 9.84
C GLY A 230 -16.40 17.76 9.88
N LEU A 231 -16.58 16.43 9.93
CA LEU A 231 -15.49 15.47 10.09
C LEU A 231 -14.90 15.00 8.73
N PHE A 232 -15.67 15.14 7.65
CA PHE A 232 -15.25 14.81 6.28
C PHE A 232 -14.03 15.60 5.85
N ARG A 233 -14.04 16.92 6.08
CA ARG A 233 -12.96 17.80 5.63
C ARG A 233 -11.65 17.52 6.37
N PHE A 234 -11.72 17.14 7.64
CA PHE A 234 -10.55 16.71 8.41
C PHE A 234 -9.98 15.36 7.93
N CYS A 235 -10.75 14.51 7.21
CA CYS A 235 -10.26 13.21 6.70
C CYS A 235 -9.34 13.48 5.54
N LEU A 236 -9.88 14.20 4.56
CA LEU A 236 -9.19 14.52 3.31
C LEU A 236 -8.02 15.48 3.52
N GLU A 237 -8.05 16.32 4.56
CA GLU A 237 -6.94 17.21 4.92
C GLU A 237 -5.76 16.44 5.58
N SER A 238 -5.90 15.17 5.96
CA SER A 238 -4.80 14.36 6.53
C SER A 238 -4.36 13.19 5.63
N ILE A 239 -4.90 13.17 4.40
CA ILE A 239 -4.69 12.18 3.33
C ILE A 239 -4.39 12.96 2.03
#